data_AF-A0A933SQU5-F1
#
_entry.id   AF-A0A933SQU5-F1
#
_cell.length_a   1.000
_cell.length_b   1.000
_cell.length_c   1.000
_cell.angle_alpha   90.00
_cell.angle_beta   90.00
_cell.angle_gamma   90.00
#
_symmetry.space_group_name_H-M   'P 1'
#
loop_
_entity.id
_entity.type
_entity.pdbx_description
1 polymer ?
#
loop_
_entity_poly.entity_id
_entity_poly.type
_entity_poly.pdbx_seq_one_letter_code
_entity_poly.pdbx_strand_id
1 'polypeptide(L)'
;MRTRCGAAVIIALILFSTPGRVSAIEPAPRISDREIIEKLSALDAKIDKETANIRGDIKEIRADIKALQQQYADLKESTSKQSSDLKDLMLWGFGVLFAGMFTLIGFVLWDRRTALEPAIKKNKELEEKEERLEKALREYAYKEPQLAEALRNAGIM
;
A
#
# COMPACT_ATOMS: atom_id res chain seq x y z
N MET A 1 -33.10 71.46 43.75
CA MET A 1 -34.40 70.80 43.49
C MET A 1 -35.16 71.32 42.26
N ARG A 2 -34.61 72.21 41.41
CA ARG A 2 -35.38 72.87 40.32
C ARG A 2 -35.20 72.25 38.92
N THR A 3 -34.24 71.35 38.72
CA THR A 3 -33.91 70.77 37.39
C THR A 3 -34.59 69.42 37.09
N ARG A 4 -35.12 68.71 38.10
CA ARG A 4 -35.78 67.40 37.91
C ARG A 4 -37.23 67.50 37.43
N CYS A 5 -37.93 68.59 37.72
CA CYS A 5 -39.32 68.79 37.27
C CYS A 5 -39.42 69.12 35.77
N GLY A 6 -38.45 69.83 35.19
CA GLY A 6 -38.48 70.18 33.75
C GLY A 6 -38.29 68.96 32.84
N ALA A 7 -37.38 68.05 33.21
CA ALA A 7 -37.11 66.83 32.44
C ALA A 7 -38.31 65.86 32.43
N ALA A 8 -39.03 65.75 33.55
CA ALA A 8 -40.21 64.87 33.63
C ALA A 8 -41.36 65.32 32.72
N VAL A 9 -41.57 66.64 32.59
CA VAL A 9 -42.62 67.20 31.72
C VAL A 9 -42.30 66.99 30.24
N ILE A 10 -41.03 67.13 29.84
CA ILE A 10 -40.61 66.92 28.45
C ILE A 10 -40.74 65.44 28.06
N ILE A 11 -40.39 64.52 28.95
CA ILE A 11 -40.53 63.07 28.72
C ILE A 11 -42.01 62.66 28.62
N ALA A 12 -42.88 63.26 29.44
CA ALA A 12 -44.33 63.01 29.38
C ALA A 12 -44.96 63.53 28.07
N LEU A 13 -44.48 64.66 27.54
CA LEU A 13 -44.96 65.23 26.28
C LEU A 13 -44.54 64.40 25.05
N ILE A 14 -43.34 63.81 25.08
CA ILE A 14 -42.83 62.94 24.00
C ILE A 14 -43.61 61.61 23.95
N LEU A 15 -44.00 61.05 25.09
CA LEU A 15 -44.80 59.83 25.15
C LEU A 15 -46.25 60.05 24.70
N PHE A 16 -46.85 61.22 25.01
CA PHE A 16 -48.22 61.54 24.61
C PHE A 16 -48.37 61.94 23.13
N SER A 17 -47.31 62.49 22.52
CA SER A 17 -47.30 62.95 21.12
C SER A 17 -47.08 61.84 20.09
N THR A 18 -46.84 60.60 20.50
CA THR A 18 -46.76 59.48 19.56
C THR A 18 -48.11 58.76 19.53
N PRO A 19 -49.01 59.08 18.58
CA PRO A 19 -50.15 58.22 18.33
C PRO A 19 -49.58 56.85 17.97
N GLY A 20 -49.88 55.86 18.82
CA GLY A 20 -49.46 54.49 18.64
C GLY A 20 -49.72 54.08 17.20
N ARG A 21 -48.65 53.76 16.47
CA ARG A 21 -48.76 53.03 15.21
C ARG A 21 -49.24 51.64 15.57
N VAL A 22 -50.55 51.50 15.75
CA VAL A 22 -51.27 50.26 15.60
C VAL A 22 -51.04 49.87 14.14
N SER A 23 -49.99 49.09 13.91
CA SER A 23 -49.86 48.36 12.67
C SER A 23 -51.11 47.51 12.58
N ALA A 24 -52.02 47.90 11.70
CA ALA A 24 -53.10 47.03 11.28
C ALA A 24 -52.47 45.69 10.95
N ILE A 25 -52.78 44.66 11.75
CA ILE A 25 -52.56 43.30 11.31
C ILE A 25 -53.58 43.14 10.17
N GLU A 26 -53.10 43.20 8.93
CA GLU A 26 -53.96 42.86 7.80
C GLU A 26 -54.43 41.42 8.05
N PRO A 27 -55.73 41.16 8.15
CA PRO A 27 -56.20 39.78 8.24
C PRO A 27 -55.75 39.08 6.97
N ALA A 28 -55.03 37.96 7.14
CA ALA A 28 -54.62 37.10 6.05
C ALA A 28 -55.82 36.85 5.10
N PRO A 29 -55.61 36.83 3.78
CA PRO A 29 -56.68 36.57 2.82
C PRO A 29 -57.44 35.33 3.25
N ARG A 30 -58.77 35.46 3.41
CA ARG A 30 -59.69 34.38 3.77
C ARG A 30 -59.74 33.37 2.62
N ILE A 31 -58.71 32.54 2.50
CA ILE A 31 -58.75 31.36 1.67
C ILE A 31 -59.94 30.52 2.19
N SER A 32 -60.85 30.13 1.30
CA SER A 32 -62.03 29.37 1.71
C SER A 32 -61.55 27.99 2.20
N ASP A 33 -62.09 27.47 3.31
CA ASP A 33 -61.73 26.14 3.83
C ASP A 33 -61.81 25.05 2.73
N ARG A 34 -62.69 25.24 1.74
CA ARG A 34 -62.79 24.40 0.55
C ARG A 34 -61.54 24.43 -0.34
N GLU A 35 -60.97 25.60 -0.60
CA GLU A 35 -59.74 25.73 -1.39
C GLU A 35 -58.53 25.13 -0.66
N ILE A 36 -58.51 25.19 0.67
CA ILE A 36 -57.49 24.51 1.48
C ILE A 36 -57.63 22.99 1.29
N ILE A 37 -58.84 22.44 1.42
CA ILE A 37 -59.08 20.99 1.27
C ILE A 37 -58.72 20.50 -0.14
N GLU A 38 -59.04 21.26 -1.18
CA GLU A 38 -58.67 20.90 -2.56
C GLU A 38 -57.15 20.92 -2.77
N LYS A 39 -56.43 21.93 -2.23
CA LYS A 39 -54.97 21.98 -2.31
C LYS A 39 -54.30 20.87 -1.49
N LEU A 40 -54.84 20.54 -0.32
CA LEU A 40 -54.32 19.45 0.53
C LEU A 40 -54.54 18.10 -0.14
N SER A 41 -55.74 17.81 -0.65
CA SER A 41 -56.01 16.56 -1.36
C SER A 41 -55.18 16.41 -2.64
N ALA A 42 -54.93 17.50 -3.38
CA ALA A 42 -54.01 17.49 -4.52
C ALA A 42 -52.55 17.23 -4.08
N LEU A 43 -52.13 17.75 -2.93
CA LEU A 43 -50.81 17.52 -2.37
C LEU A 43 -50.65 16.08 -1.89
N ASP A 44 -51.64 15.52 -1.20
CA ASP A 44 -51.66 14.13 -0.75
C ASP A 44 -51.59 13.17 -1.93
N ALA A 45 -52.37 13.42 -2.99
CA ALA A 45 -52.30 12.64 -4.23
C ALA A 45 -50.92 12.71 -4.90
N LYS A 46 -50.24 13.88 -4.82
CA LYS A 46 -48.88 14.04 -5.34
C LYS A 46 -47.87 13.27 -4.48
N ILE A 47 -48.01 13.32 -3.16
CA ILE A 47 -47.17 12.58 -2.20
C ILE A 47 -47.32 11.07 -2.41
N ASP A 48 -48.54 10.57 -2.62
CA ASP A 48 -48.80 9.16 -2.89
C ASP A 48 -48.15 8.71 -4.19
N LYS A 49 -48.24 9.54 -5.24
CA LYS A 49 -47.60 9.28 -6.52
C LYS A 49 -46.07 9.26 -6.40
N GLU A 50 -45.47 10.22 -5.72
CA GLU A 50 -44.03 10.25 -5.47
C GLU A 50 -43.58 9.05 -4.61
N THR A 51 -44.35 8.68 -3.59
CA THR A 51 -44.07 7.51 -2.75
C THR A 51 -44.15 6.21 -3.54
N ALA A 52 -45.09 6.11 -4.49
CA ALA A 52 -45.20 4.94 -5.38
C ALA A 52 -44.00 4.85 -6.35
N ASN A 53 -43.57 5.97 -6.92
CA ASN A 53 -42.39 6.03 -7.78
C ASN A 53 -41.13 5.64 -7.01
N ILE A 54 -40.91 6.23 -5.82
CA ILE A 54 -39.77 5.89 -4.95
C ILE A 54 -39.76 4.40 -4.59
N ARG A 55 -40.93 3.80 -4.31
CA ARG A 55 -41.02 2.35 -4.07
C ARG A 55 -40.66 1.53 -5.30
N GLY A 56 -40.97 2.02 -6.51
CA GLY A 56 -40.54 1.43 -7.77
C GLY A 56 -39.02 1.45 -7.89
N ASP A 57 -38.42 2.64 -7.77
CA ASP A 57 -36.97 2.84 -7.87
C ASP A 57 -36.20 2.01 -6.85
N ILE A 58 -36.68 1.92 -5.59
CA ILE A 58 -36.06 1.07 -4.56
C ILE A 58 -36.08 -0.41 -4.95
N LYS A 59 -37.13 -0.90 -5.63
CA LYS A 59 -37.18 -2.30 -6.08
C LYS A 59 -36.19 -2.56 -7.21
N GLU A 60 -36.08 -1.63 -8.15
CA GLU A 60 -35.13 -1.71 -9.26
C GLU A 60 -33.69 -1.65 -8.74
N ILE A 61 -33.36 -0.66 -7.91
CA ILE A 61 -32.05 -0.55 -7.25
C ILE A 61 -31.71 -1.81 -6.46
N ARG A 62 -32.68 -2.41 -5.76
CA ARG A 62 -32.45 -3.67 -5.03
C ARG A 62 -32.15 -4.84 -5.97
N ALA A 63 -32.79 -4.89 -7.14
CA ALA A 63 -32.51 -5.91 -8.15
C ALA A 63 -31.10 -5.73 -8.71
N ASP A 64 -30.71 -4.50 -9.04
CA ASP A 64 -29.37 -4.16 -9.53
C ASP A 64 -28.29 -4.48 -8.50
N ILE A 65 -28.50 -4.14 -7.23
CA ILE A 65 -27.57 -4.48 -6.14
C ILE A 65 -27.38 -6.00 -6.05
N LYS A 66 -28.44 -6.80 -6.17
CA LYS A 66 -28.33 -8.26 -6.15
C LYS A 66 -27.56 -8.79 -7.36
N ALA A 67 -27.83 -8.27 -8.55
CA ALA A 67 -27.12 -8.66 -9.76
C ALA A 67 -25.61 -8.31 -9.66
N LEU A 68 -25.29 -7.11 -9.17
CA LEU A 68 -23.90 -6.68 -8.94
C LEU A 68 -23.22 -7.51 -7.85
N GLN A 69 -23.92 -7.88 -6.78
CA GLN A 69 -23.37 -8.78 -5.75
C GLN A 69 -23.04 -10.16 -6.31
N GLN A 70 -23.89 -10.71 -7.19
CA GLN A 70 -23.61 -11.97 -7.86
C GLN A 70 -22.38 -11.87 -8.77
N GLN A 71 -22.31 -10.84 -9.61
CA GLN A 71 -21.15 -10.59 -10.46
C GLN A 71 -19.86 -10.44 -9.64
N TYR A 72 -19.92 -9.72 -8.51
CA TYR A 72 -18.77 -9.56 -7.63
C TYR A 72 -18.36 -10.88 -6.96
N ALA A 73 -19.32 -11.72 -6.55
CA ALA A 73 -19.05 -13.03 -5.99
C ALA A 73 -18.37 -13.95 -7.02
N ASP A 74 -18.91 -14.03 -8.23
CA ASP A 74 -18.37 -14.83 -9.33
C ASP A 74 -16.98 -14.36 -9.75
N LEU A 75 -16.78 -13.03 -9.86
CA LEU A 75 -15.49 -12.44 -10.21
C LEU A 75 -14.45 -12.66 -9.11
N LYS A 76 -14.86 -12.57 -7.85
CA LYS A 76 -13.99 -12.87 -6.71
C LYS A 76 -13.58 -14.34 -6.71
N GLU A 77 -14.51 -15.24 -7.03
CA GLU A 77 -14.23 -16.67 -7.12
C GLU A 77 -13.30 -16.99 -8.30
N SER A 78 -13.49 -16.38 -9.48
CA SER A 78 -12.57 -16.58 -10.60
C SER A 78 -11.18 -16.01 -10.31
N THR A 79 -11.12 -14.86 -9.64
CA THR A 79 -9.84 -14.21 -9.27
C THR A 79 -9.12 -14.98 -8.16
N SER A 80 -9.84 -15.52 -7.18
CA SER A 80 -9.24 -16.31 -6.12
C SER A 80 -8.68 -17.63 -6.64
N LYS A 81 -9.38 -18.30 -7.55
CA LYS A 81 -8.91 -19.52 -8.23
C LYS A 81 -7.63 -19.26 -9.04
N GLN A 82 -7.60 -18.17 -9.81
CA GLN A 82 -6.37 -17.80 -10.52
C GLN A 82 -5.23 -17.48 -9.55
N SER A 83 -5.50 -16.77 -8.46
CA SER A 83 -4.44 -16.47 -7.48
C SER A 83 -3.95 -17.72 -6.74
N SER A 84 -4.78 -18.74 -6.49
CA SER A 84 -4.33 -19.99 -5.88
C SER A 84 -3.48 -20.78 -6.85
N ASP A 85 -3.92 -20.93 -8.11
CA ASP A 85 -3.22 -21.74 -9.10
C ASP A 85 -1.87 -21.13 -9.49
N LEU A 86 -1.80 -19.79 -9.62
CA LEU A 86 -0.52 -19.11 -9.85
C LEU A 86 0.43 -19.26 -8.66
N LYS A 87 -0.06 -19.17 -7.42
CA LYS A 87 0.77 -19.36 -6.22
C LYS A 87 1.28 -20.79 -6.11
N ASP A 88 0.44 -21.77 -6.43
CA ASP A 88 0.79 -23.18 -6.36
C ASP A 88 1.84 -23.55 -7.43
N LEU A 89 1.65 -23.06 -8.67
CA LEU A 89 2.63 -23.19 -9.74
C LEU A 89 3.94 -22.48 -9.40
N MET A 90 3.87 -21.27 -8.83
CA MET A 90 5.05 -20.51 -8.42
C MET A 90 5.80 -21.25 -7.31
N LEU A 91 5.11 -21.72 -6.25
CA LEU A 91 5.71 -22.49 -5.17
C LEU A 91 6.35 -23.78 -5.67
N TRP A 92 5.67 -24.55 -6.52
CA TRP A 92 6.21 -25.79 -7.07
C TRP A 92 7.39 -25.54 -8.02
N GLY A 93 7.27 -24.55 -8.90
CA GLY A 93 8.32 -24.15 -9.84
C GLY A 93 9.58 -23.65 -9.14
N PHE A 94 9.43 -22.76 -8.14
CA PHE A 94 10.55 -22.33 -7.30
C PHE A 94 11.12 -23.50 -6.50
N GLY A 95 10.28 -24.40 -5.97
CA GLY A 95 10.74 -25.59 -5.26
C GLY A 95 11.68 -26.45 -6.11
N VAL A 96 11.32 -26.72 -7.37
CA VAL A 96 12.16 -27.47 -8.31
C VAL A 96 13.44 -26.71 -8.66
N LEU A 97 13.35 -25.41 -8.92
CA LEU A 97 14.53 -24.57 -9.23
C LEU A 97 15.52 -24.51 -8.06
N PHE A 98 15.03 -24.27 -6.85
CA PHE A 98 15.86 -24.25 -5.65
C PHE A 98 16.44 -25.63 -5.38
N ALA A 99 15.66 -26.70 -5.47
CA ALA A 99 16.16 -28.06 -5.31
C ALA A 99 17.29 -28.35 -6.30
N GLY A 100 17.12 -28.03 -7.59
CA GLY A 100 18.16 -28.18 -8.60
C GLY A 100 19.42 -27.36 -8.28
N MET A 101 19.26 -26.11 -7.82
CA MET A 101 20.39 -25.26 -7.43
C MET A 101 21.13 -25.80 -6.21
N PHE A 102 20.40 -26.27 -5.17
CA PHE A 102 20.99 -26.92 -4.01
C PHE A 102 21.69 -28.23 -4.36
N THR A 103 21.14 -29.01 -5.31
CA THR A 103 21.80 -30.20 -5.83
C THR A 103 23.11 -29.84 -6.51
N LEU A 104 23.16 -28.80 -7.35
CA LEU A 104 24.39 -28.35 -8.00
C LEU A 104 25.41 -27.79 -7.01
N ILE A 105 25.00 -26.92 -6.09
CA ILE A 105 25.89 -26.35 -5.06
C ILE A 105 26.41 -27.46 -4.14
N GLY A 106 25.54 -28.37 -3.72
CA GLY A 106 25.91 -29.55 -2.92
C GLY A 106 26.88 -30.45 -3.67
N PHE A 107 26.66 -30.69 -4.96
CA PHE A 107 27.53 -31.48 -5.82
C PHE A 107 28.89 -30.82 -6.04
N VAL A 108 28.94 -29.52 -6.31
CA VAL A 108 30.20 -28.76 -6.48
C VAL A 108 30.98 -28.66 -5.18
N LEU A 109 30.31 -28.45 -4.04
CA LEU A 109 30.97 -28.46 -2.73
C LEU A 109 31.51 -29.85 -2.36
N TRP A 110 30.84 -30.91 -2.79
CA TRP A 110 31.35 -32.28 -2.67
C TRP A 110 32.57 -32.49 -3.57
N ASP A 111 32.49 -32.10 -4.86
CA ASP A 111 33.58 -32.20 -5.84
C ASP A 111 34.85 -31.48 -5.37
N ARG A 112 34.72 -30.27 -4.80
CA ARG A 112 35.87 -29.55 -4.23
C ARG A 112 36.53 -30.30 -3.07
N ARG A 113 35.76 -30.95 -2.18
CA ARG A 113 36.35 -31.75 -1.08
C ARG A 113 37.04 -33.02 -1.59
N THR A 114 36.53 -33.66 -2.65
CA THR A 114 37.11 -34.91 -3.17
C THR A 114 38.29 -34.65 -4.13
N ALA A 115 38.31 -33.52 -4.84
CA ALA A 115 39.38 -33.17 -5.80
C ALA A 115 40.55 -32.37 -5.18
N LEU A 116 40.36 -31.67 -4.06
CA LEU A 116 41.45 -30.93 -3.40
C LEU A 116 42.44 -31.82 -2.65
N GLU A 117 42.06 -33.01 -2.20
CA GLU A 117 42.99 -33.91 -1.50
C GLU A 117 44.19 -34.35 -2.36
N PRO A 118 44.04 -34.73 -3.64
CA PRO A 118 45.21 -35.00 -4.49
C PRO A 118 45.93 -33.74 -4.96
N ALA A 119 45.24 -32.60 -5.15
CA ALA A 119 45.87 -31.35 -5.59
C ALA A 119 46.76 -30.71 -4.50
N ILE A 120 46.31 -30.76 -3.24
CA ILE A 120 47.09 -30.27 -2.10
C ILE A 120 48.29 -31.19 -1.83
N LYS A 121 48.15 -32.51 -2.02
CA LYS A 121 49.27 -33.45 -1.91
C LYS A 121 50.33 -33.23 -3.00
N LYS A 122 49.92 -33.03 -4.26
CA LYS A 122 50.87 -32.76 -5.35
C LYS A 122 51.61 -31.42 -5.20
N ASN A 123 50.95 -30.38 -4.68
CA ASN A 123 51.64 -29.11 -4.39
C ASN A 123 52.67 -29.25 -3.26
N LYS A 124 52.34 -29.97 -2.18
CA LYS A 124 53.30 -30.22 -1.10
C LYS A 124 54.53 -31.02 -1.54
N GLU A 125 54.34 -32.02 -2.41
CA GLU A 125 55.47 -32.78 -2.97
C GLU A 125 56.35 -31.96 -3.94
N LEU A 126 55.81 -30.91 -4.54
CA LEU A 126 56.58 -29.98 -5.38
C LEU A 126 57.38 -29.00 -4.52
N GLU A 127 56.78 -28.44 -3.46
CA GLU A 127 57.48 -27.57 -2.50
C GLU A 127 58.67 -28.28 -1.84
N GLU A 128 58.52 -29.55 -1.43
CA GLU A 128 59.62 -30.32 -0.83
C GLU A 128 60.77 -30.61 -1.82
N LYS A 129 60.46 -30.73 -3.12
CA LYS A 129 61.48 -30.92 -4.15
C LYS A 129 62.19 -29.62 -4.48
N GLU A 130 61.48 -28.50 -4.49
CA GLU A 130 62.05 -27.17 -4.66
C GLU A 130 63.01 -26.84 -3.51
N GLU A 131 62.63 -27.09 -2.24
CA GLU A 131 63.50 -26.80 -1.10
C GLU A 131 64.78 -27.66 -1.09
N ARG A 132 64.69 -28.92 -1.54
CA ARG A 132 65.86 -29.80 -1.70
C ARG A 132 66.75 -29.38 -2.87
N LEU A 133 66.15 -28.96 -3.98
CA LEU A 133 66.89 -28.41 -5.12
C LEU A 133 67.59 -27.12 -4.73
N GLU A 134 66.91 -26.20 -4.04
CA GLU A 134 67.48 -24.95 -3.57
C GLU A 134 68.67 -25.18 -2.63
N LYS A 135 68.55 -26.09 -1.66
CA LYS A 135 69.67 -26.45 -0.76
C LYS A 135 70.84 -27.05 -1.51
N ALA A 136 70.59 -27.96 -2.45
CA ALA A 136 71.64 -28.58 -3.27
C ALA A 136 72.32 -27.54 -4.19
N LEU A 137 71.56 -26.66 -4.82
CA LEU A 137 72.06 -25.56 -5.64
C LEU A 137 72.84 -24.54 -4.81
N ARG A 138 72.38 -24.22 -3.59
CA ARG A 138 73.06 -23.31 -2.66
C ARG A 138 74.40 -23.88 -2.18
N GLU A 139 74.46 -25.16 -1.84
CA GLU A 139 75.71 -25.82 -1.45
C GLU A 139 76.71 -25.90 -2.63
N TYR A 140 76.21 -26.05 -3.86
CA TYR A 140 77.02 -26.01 -5.07
C TYR A 140 77.50 -24.59 -5.43
N ALA A 141 76.68 -23.57 -5.18
CA ALA A 141 77.00 -22.17 -5.43
C ALA A 141 78.17 -21.65 -4.58
N TYR A 142 78.37 -22.19 -3.37
CA TYR A 142 79.55 -21.87 -2.57
C TYR A 142 80.85 -22.47 -3.12
N LYS A 143 80.78 -23.48 -4.00
CA LYS A 143 81.95 -24.13 -4.61
C LYS A 143 82.33 -23.53 -5.97
N GLU A 144 81.40 -22.90 -6.69
CA GLU A 144 81.64 -22.27 -7.99
C GLU A 144 81.20 -20.78 -8.03
N PRO A 145 82.13 -19.82 -8.20
CA PRO A 145 81.81 -18.40 -8.18
C PRO A 145 80.90 -17.94 -9.33
N GLN A 146 80.88 -18.66 -10.46
CA GLN A 146 80.00 -18.36 -11.60
C GLN A 146 78.53 -18.76 -11.32
N LEU A 147 78.31 -19.80 -10.52
CA LEU A 147 76.97 -20.29 -10.16
C LEU A 147 76.30 -19.38 -9.11
N ALA A 148 77.10 -18.85 -8.17
CA ALA A 148 76.63 -17.87 -7.20
C ALA A 148 76.13 -16.57 -7.86
N GLU A 149 76.81 -16.13 -8.92
CA GLU A 149 76.42 -14.92 -9.64
C GLU A 149 75.15 -15.14 -10.49
N ALA A 150 74.98 -16.34 -11.07
CA ALA A 150 73.76 -16.74 -11.76
C ALA A 150 72.55 -16.85 -10.82
N LEU A 151 72.72 -17.41 -9.63
CA LEU A 151 71.66 -17.51 -8.61
C LEU A 151 71.27 -16.15 -8.03
N ARG A 152 72.24 -15.23 -7.86
CA ARG A 152 71.98 -13.85 -7.43
C ARG A 152 71.20 -13.06 -8.48
N ASN A 153 71.48 -13.25 -9.76
CA ASN A 153 70.70 -12.64 -10.85
C ASN A 153 69.31 -13.27 -11.02
N ALA A 154 69.13 -14.54 -10.65
CA ALA A 154 67.85 -15.24 -10.68
C ALA A 154 66.93 -14.89 -9.48
N GLY A 155 67.41 -14.13 -8.49
CA GLY A 155 66.62 -13.67 -7.35
C GLY A 155 66.35 -14.72 -6.27
N ILE A 156 67.16 -15.79 -6.23
CA ILE A 156 67.05 -16.91 -5.28
C ILE A 156 67.99 -16.69 -4.06
N MET A 157 68.85 -15.66 -4.11
CA MET A 157 69.64 -15.13 -2.98
C MET A 157 69.25 -13.69 -2.70
#